data_AF-A0A9E3XQV7-F1
#
_entry.id   AF-A0A9E3XQV7-F1
#
_cell.length_a   1.000
_cell.length_b   1.000
_cell.length_c   1.000
_cell.angle_alpha   90.00
_cell.angle_beta   90.00
_cell.angle_gamma   90.00
#
_symmetry.space_group_name_H-M   'P 1'
#
loop_
_entity.id
_entity.type
_entity.pdbx_description
1 polymer ?
#
loop_
_entity_poly.entity_id
_entity_poly.type
_entity_poly.pdbx_seq_one_letter_code
_entity_poly.pdbx_strand_id
1 'polypeptide(L)'
;MLELESTHVPKTAGISFLSVLRHWYGEPHVGVQTRVHGSAVSFRTTVMHGHFPAGTYRARQRVVWLRDPAWRLISHYHYLRYQQPPGSPANDEYEIHCRLWSGSMELDEFVRAPELQRSQAAWLGDLSLDDFDFVGIQENFDRELGRLATVLDKPAISVDGGENRTVAPQYAAFKRDLDPALLDEIRALHPECCELYAEAKRRADAWWAERDRIAAA
;
A
#
# COMPACT_ATOMS: atom_id res chain seq x y z
N MET A 1 -23.34 4.88 -7.51
CA MET A 1 -22.04 4.31 -7.96
C MET A 1 -20.96 5.18 -7.34
N LEU A 2 -19.90 4.58 -6.79
CA LEU A 2 -18.80 5.35 -6.21
C LEU A 2 -17.99 6.02 -7.32
N GLU A 3 -17.33 7.13 -7.01
CA GLU A 3 -16.36 7.73 -7.93
C GLU A 3 -15.06 6.93 -7.91
N LEU A 4 -14.58 6.54 -6.72
CA LEU A 4 -13.26 5.95 -6.54
C LEU A 4 -13.29 4.77 -5.58
N GLU A 5 -12.62 3.69 -5.98
CA GLU A 5 -12.18 2.62 -5.10
C GLU A 5 -10.67 2.73 -4.89
N SER A 6 -10.24 2.80 -3.63
CA SER A 6 -8.83 2.87 -3.22
C SER A 6 -8.49 1.68 -2.34
N THR A 7 -7.97 0.62 -2.96
CA THR A 7 -7.53 -0.58 -2.24
C THR A 7 -6.23 -0.30 -1.51
N HIS A 8 -6.24 -0.44 -0.18
CA HIS A 8 -5.08 -0.20 0.66
C HIS A 8 -4.32 -1.50 0.93
N VAL A 9 -3.21 -1.69 0.21
CA VAL A 9 -2.20 -2.70 0.54
C VAL A 9 -1.46 -2.24 1.82
N PRO A 10 -1.38 -3.06 2.88
CA PRO A 10 -0.67 -2.68 4.09
C PRO A 10 0.77 -2.25 3.81
N LYS A 11 1.15 -1.11 4.43
CA LYS A 11 2.48 -0.51 4.38
C LYS A 11 2.88 0.13 3.04
N THR A 12 1.89 0.54 2.23
CA THR A 12 2.08 1.26 0.96
C THR A 12 1.50 2.69 0.99
N ALA A 13 1.68 3.40 2.10
CA ALA A 13 1.24 4.79 2.32
C ALA A 13 -0.28 5.03 2.43
N GLY A 14 -1.10 4.03 2.79
CA GLY A 14 -2.56 4.24 2.88
C GLY A 14 -3.01 5.30 3.89
N ILE A 15 -2.34 5.48 5.03
CA ILE A 15 -2.70 6.55 5.98
C ILE A 15 -2.42 7.94 5.39
N SER A 16 -1.26 8.12 4.75
CA SER A 16 -0.93 9.37 4.07
C SER A 16 -1.90 9.61 2.91
N PHE A 17 -2.25 8.57 2.16
CA PHE A 17 -3.18 8.68 1.05
C PHE A 17 -4.63 8.96 1.50
N LEU A 18 -5.06 8.40 2.64
CA LEU A 18 -6.35 8.73 3.23
C LEU A 18 -6.47 10.25 3.51
N SER A 19 -5.41 10.90 3.97
CA SER A 19 -5.40 12.35 4.15
C SER A 19 -5.57 13.11 2.83
N VAL A 20 -4.97 12.63 1.75
CA VAL A 20 -5.17 13.19 0.39
C VAL A 20 -6.63 13.04 -0.05
N LEU A 21 -7.22 11.86 0.13
CA LEU A 21 -8.62 11.61 -0.22
C LEU A 21 -9.57 12.51 0.59
N ARG A 22 -9.32 12.67 1.89
CA ARG A 22 -10.09 13.58 2.76
C ARG A 22 -9.97 15.03 2.33
N HIS A 23 -8.81 15.44 1.81
CA HIS A 23 -8.63 16.77 1.26
C HIS A 23 -9.45 16.97 -0.03
N TRP A 24 -9.41 16.02 -0.98
CA TRP A 24 -10.12 16.15 -2.25
C TRP A 24 -11.64 15.99 -2.15
N TYR A 25 -12.13 15.09 -1.29
CA TYR A 25 -13.54 14.73 -1.23
C TYR A 25 -14.25 15.25 0.02
N GLY A 26 -13.51 15.62 1.07
CA GLY A 26 -14.05 15.96 2.38
C GLY A 26 -14.39 14.71 3.21
N GLU A 27 -14.15 14.79 4.52
CA GLU A 27 -14.35 13.68 5.48
C GLU A 27 -15.67 12.92 5.31
N PRO A 28 -16.85 13.57 5.15
CA PRO A 28 -18.13 12.86 5.07
C PRO A 28 -18.30 12.00 3.81
N HIS A 29 -17.48 12.21 2.78
CA HIS A 29 -17.56 11.52 1.49
C HIS A 29 -16.53 10.39 1.35
N VAL A 30 -15.66 10.20 2.34
CA VAL A 30 -14.63 9.15 2.35
C VAL A 30 -15.04 8.05 3.33
N GLY A 31 -15.51 6.93 2.80
CA GLY A 31 -15.72 5.72 3.58
C GLY A 31 -14.40 5.00 3.81
N VAL A 32 -14.14 4.60 5.06
CA VAL A 32 -12.93 3.88 5.45
C VAL A 32 -13.27 2.50 5.99
N GLN A 33 -12.73 1.47 5.35
CA GLN A 33 -12.85 0.10 5.82
C GLN A 33 -11.52 -0.36 6.43
N THR A 34 -11.48 -0.45 7.76
CA THR A 34 -10.27 -0.84 8.51
C THR A 34 -10.18 -2.35 8.76
N ARG A 35 -11.25 -3.12 8.51
CA ARG A 35 -11.31 -4.58 8.67
C ARG A 35 -12.12 -5.23 7.54
N VAL A 36 -11.89 -6.52 7.32
CA VAL A 36 -12.63 -7.35 6.33
C VAL A 36 -14.16 -7.39 6.60
N HIS A 37 -14.63 -7.00 7.80
CA HIS A 37 -16.06 -6.86 8.11
C HIS A 37 -16.52 -5.40 7.95
N GLY A 38 -17.48 -5.21 7.05
CA GLY A 38 -17.81 -3.96 6.37
C GLY A 38 -18.09 -2.75 7.25
N SER A 39 -17.52 -1.61 6.87
CA SER A 39 -18.06 -0.30 7.21
C SER A 39 -19.35 -0.09 6.43
N ALA A 40 -20.41 0.39 7.11
CA ALA A 40 -21.63 0.80 6.42
C ALA A 40 -21.29 1.93 5.43
N VAL A 41 -21.42 1.65 4.13
CA VAL A 41 -21.30 2.67 3.09
C VAL A 41 -22.49 3.61 3.24
N SER A 42 -22.26 4.82 3.72
CA SER A 42 -23.31 5.83 3.83
C SER A 42 -23.72 6.32 2.43
N PHE A 43 -24.94 6.84 2.29
CA PHE A 43 -25.40 7.47 1.04
C PHE A 43 -24.55 8.68 0.59
N ARG A 44 -23.74 9.24 1.50
CA ARG A 44 -22.82 10.35 1.21
C ARG A 44 -21.46 9.87 0.70
N THR A 45 -21.21 8.56 0.72
CA THR A 45 -19.89 8.02 0.37
C THR A 45 -19.66 8.15 -1.14
N THR A 46 -18.61 8.88 -1.51
CA THR A 46 -18.15 9.05 -2.89
C THR A 46 -16.92 8.19 -3.16
N VAL A 47 -16.08 7.97 -2.14
CA VAL A 47 -14.84 7.18 -2.21
C VAL A 47 -14.83 6.12 -1.13
N MET A 48 -14.46 4.89 -1.49
CA MET A 48 -14.12 3.85 -0.53
C MET A 48 -12.61 3.65 -0.49
N HIS A 49 -12.03 3.70 0.71
CA HIS A 49 -10.62 3.44 0.96
C HIS A 49 -10.45 2.42 2.08
N GLY A 50 -9.55 1.44 1.93
CA GLY A 50 -9.26 0.54 3.04
C GLY A 50 -8.83 -0.86 2.65
N HIS A 51 -8.86 -1.73 3.65
CA HIS A 51 -8.40 -3.12 3.57
C HIS A 51 -9.53 -4.02 3.06
N PHE A 52 -9.70 -4.03 1.75
CA PHE A 52 -10.59 -4.93 1.01
C PHE A 52 -9.93 -5.35 -0.32
N PRO A 53 -10.26 -6.54 -0.87
CA PRO A 53 -9.79 -6.92 -2.20
C PRO A 53 -10.24 -5.91 -3.27
N ALA A 54 -9.39 -5.63 -4.24
CA ALA A 54 -9.75 -4.81 -5.38
C ALA A 54 -10.95 -5.43 -6.14
N GLY A 55 -11.88 -4.59 -6.59
CA GLY A 55 -13.13 -5.02 -7.20
C GLY A 55 -14.29 -5.19 -6.23
N THR A 56 -14.07 -5.02 -4.92
CA THR A 56 -15.13 -5.14 -3.90
C THR A 56 -16.30 -4.19 -4.15
N TYR A 57 -16.02 -2.96 -4.60
CA TYR A 57 -17.01 -1.93 -4.85
C TYR A 57 -17.11 -1.58 -6.35
N ARG A 58 -18.34 -1.29 -6.78
CA ARG A 58 -18.58 -0.68 -8.09
C ARG A 58 -18.25 0.81 -8.04
N ALA A 59 -17.04 1.16 -8.48
CA ALA A 59 -16.55 2.52 -8.63
C ALA A 59 -16.26 2.86 -10.10
N ARG A 60 -16.29 4.14 -10.45
CA ARG A 60 -15.92 4.63 -11.78
C ARG A 60 -14.42 4.50 -12.05
N GLN A 61 -13.61 4.73 -11.02
CA GLN A 61 -12.15 4.61 -11.09
C GLN A 61 -11.62 3.75 -9.94
N ARG A 62 -10.49 3.10 -10.17
CA ARG A 62 -9.79 2.26 -9.19
C ARG A 62 -8.32 2.63 -9.09
N VAL A 63 -7.85 2.72 -7.84
CA VAL A 63 -6.46 3.06 -7.54
C VAL A 63 -5.88 2.14 -6.48
N VAL A 64 -4.57 1.89 -6.60
CA VAL A 64 -3.80 1.13 -5.61
C VAL A 64 -2.41 1.73 -5.48
N TRP A 65 -1.78 1.55 -4.32
CA TRP A 65 -0.39 1.90 -4.09
C TRP A 65 0.42 0.65 -3.78
N LEU A 66 1.56 0.50 -4.45
CA LEU A 66 2.51 -0.58 -4.26
C LEU A 66 3.85 -0.04 -3.74
N ARG A 67 4.67 -0.95 -3.22
CA ARG A 67 5.99 -0.67 -2.69
C ARG A 67 6.94 -1.82 -3.03
N ASP A 68 8.24 -1.56 -3.04
CA ASP A 68 9.26 -2.59 -3.10
C ASP A 68 8.92 -3.71 -2.10
N PRO A 69 8.81 -4.98 -2.55
CA PRO A 69 8.31 -6.07 -1.71
C PRO A 69 9.14 -6.28 -0.44
N ALA A 70 10.46 -6.14 -0.52
CA ALA A 70 11.34 -6.32 0.62
C ALA A 70 11.16 -5.20 1.64
N TRP A 71 11.17 -3.95 1.21
CA TRP A 71 10.92 -2.80 2.10
C TRP A 71 9.52 -2.83 2.71
N ARG A 72 8.52 -3.30 1.97
CA ARG A 72 7.16 -3.48 2.49
C ARG A 72 7.13 -4.54 3.59
N LEU A 73 7.74 -5.70 3.38
CA LEU A 73 7.80 -6.79 4.36
C LEU A 73 8.56 -6.37 5.63
N ILE A 74 9.72 -5.74 5.51
CA ILE A 74 10.47 -5.23 6.67
C ILE A 74 9.61 -4.20 7.43
N SER A 75 8.97 -3.27 6.72
CA SER A 75 8.07 -2.30 7.36
C SER A 75 6.88 -2.99 8.06
N HIS A 76 6.38 -4.10 7.51
CA HIS A 76 5.30 -4.88 8.09
C HIS A 76 5.75 -5.64 9.34
N TYR A 77 6.91 -6.30 9.27
CA TYR A 77 7.56 -6.98 10.40
C TYR A 77 7.69 -6.03 11.59
N HIS A 78 8.31 -4.87 11.39
CA HIS A 78 8.48 -3.89 12.46
C HIS A 78 7.15 -3.34 12.98
N TYR A 79 6.14 -3.19 12.12
CA TYR A 79 4.81 -2.77 12.57
C TYR A 79 4.18 -3.82 13.50
N LEU A 80 4.11 -5.08 13.08
CA LEU A 80 3.49 -6.14 13.88
C LEU A 80 4.30 -6.46 15.15
N ARG A 81 5.64 -6.41 15.07
CA ARG A 81 6.54 -6.69 16.21
C ARG A 81 6.33 -5.75 17.40
N TYR A 82 6.00 -4.48 17.13
CA TYR A 82 5.90 -3.43 18.15
C TYR A 82 4.48 -2.91 18.38
N GLN A 83 3.48 -3.48 17.71
CA GLN A 83 2.07 -3.16 17.93
C GLN A 83 1.38 -4.31 18.63
N GLN A 84 0.53 -4.01 19.62
CA GLN A 84 -0.26 -5.04 20.28
C GLN A 84 -1.27 -5.66 19.29
N PRO A 85 -1.38 -7.01 19.23
CA PRO A 85 -2.42 -7.66 18.45
C PRO A 85 -3.81 -7.16 18.84
N PRO A 86 -4.68 -6.81 17.88
CA PRO A 86 -6.05 -6.46 18.19
C PRO A 86 -6.75 -7.68 18.79
N GLY A 87 -7.56 -7.51 19.83
CA GLY A 87 -8.39 -8.61 20.34
C GLY A 87 -9.40 -9.08 19.28
N SER A 88 -9.11 -10.18 18.58
CA SER A 88 -9.94 -10.93 17.59
C SER A 88 -9.93 -10.46 16.12
N PRO A 89 -9.97 -11.36 15.09
CA PRO A 89 -10.17 -12.84 15.11
C PRO A 89 -8.92 -13.69 14.76
N ALA A 90 -9.02 -15.01 14.99
CA ALA A 90 -8.01 -16.02 14.64
C ALA A 90 -7.97 -16.27 13.12
N ASN A 91 -7.10 -15.54 12.43
CA ASN A 91 -6.65 -15.84 11.07
C ASN A 91 -5.12 -15.93 11.07
N ASP A 92 -4.53 -16.38 9.96
CA ASP A 92 -3.08 -16.60 9.89
C ASP A 92 -2.28 -15.31 10.16
N GLU A 93 -2.80 -14.16 9.72
CA GLU A 93 -2.19 -12.84 10.01
C GLU A 93 -2.19 -12.53 11.52
N TYR A 94 -3.27 -12.87 12.24
CA TYR A 94 -3.34 -12.71 13.69
C TYR A 94 -2.38 -13.65 14.41
N GLU A 95 -2.18 -14.89 13.94
CA GLU A 95 -1.20 -15.81 14.50
C GLU A 95 0.22 -15.28 14.30
N ILE A 96 0.57 -14.85 13.08
CA ILE A 96 1.86 -14.19 12.78
C ILE A 96 2.04 -12.97 13.68
N HIS A 97 1.01 -12.13 13.84
CA HIS A 97 1.07 -10.95 14.72
C HIS A 97 1.31 -11.34 16.17
N CYS A 98 0.60 -12.34 16.70
CA CYS A 98 0.81 -12.85 18.06
C CYS A 98 2.24 -13.35 18.29
N ARG A 99 2.79 -14.11 17.33
CA ARG A 99 4.15 -14.66 17.39
C ARG A 99 5.22 -13.57 17.33
N LEU A 100 5.06 -12.58 16.46
CA LEU A 100 5.94 -11.43 16.41
C LEU A 100 5.87 -10.63 17.70
N TRP A 101 4.67 -10.30 18.18
CA TRP A 101 4.50 -9.51 19.39
C TRP A 101 5.09 -10.19 20.63
N SER A 102 4.90 -11.51 20.77
CA SER A 102 5.48 -12.31 21.86
C SER A 102 7.00 -12.50 21.73
N GLY A 103 7.57 -12.25 20.55
CA GLY A 103 8.99 -12.46 20.24
C GLY A 103 9.35 -13.92 19.93
N SER A 104 8.37 -14.75 19.55
CA SER A 104 8.59 -16.14 19.15
C SER A 104 8.77 -16.32 17.63
N MET A 105 8.84 -15.22 16.88
CA MET A 105 9.14 -15.18 15.45
C MET A 105 10.07 -14.00 15.16
N GLU A 106 11.15 -14.27 14.42
CA GLU A 106 12.12 -13.28 13.98
C GLU A 106 11.95 -12.96 12.48
N LEU A 107 12.68 -11.96 11.98
CA LEU A 107 12.54 -11.48 10.60
C LEU A 107 12.72 -12.58 9.55
N ASP A 108 13.75 -13.43 9.69
CA ASP A 108 14.03 -14.51 8.72
C ASP A 108 12.85 -15.50 8.61
N GLU A 109 12.26 -15.87 9.75
CA GLU A 109 11.08 -16.72 9.75
C GLU A 109 9.87 -16.00 9.16
N PHE A 110 9.65 -14.74 9.53
CA PHE A 110 8.56 -13.93 9.02
C PHE A 110 8.59 -13.84 7.49
N VAL A 111 9.72 -13.46 6.89
CA VAL A 111 9.79 -13.30 5.42
C VAL A 111 9.64 -14.62 4.66
N ARG A 112 9.79 -15.78 5.33
CA ARG A 112 9.58 -17.11 4.73
C ARG A 112 8.16 -17.64 4.92
N ALA A 113 7.32 -16.98 5.72
CA ALA A 113 5.95 -17.41 5.97
C ALA A 113 5.16 -17.55 4.65
N PRO A 114 4.55 -18.72 4.36
CA PRO A 114 3.83 -18.97 3.10
C PRO A 114 2.75 -17.93 2.80
N GLU A 115 2.09 -17.41 3.83
CA GLU A 115 0.99 -16.45 3.75
C GLU A 115 1.46 -15.08 3.22
N LEU A 116 2.76 -14.79 3.33
CA LEU A 116 3.33 -13.51 2.91
C LEU A 116 3.84 -13.50 1.47
N GLN A 117 4.00 -14.67 0.86
CA GLN A 117 4.56 -14.87 -0.48
C GLN A 117 3.85 -14.04 -1.57
N ARG A 118 2.52 -13.93 -1.45
CA ARG A 118 1.66 -13.18 -2.37
C ARG A 118 1.03 -11.95 -1.73
N SER A 119 1.61 -11.46 -0.64
CA SER A 119 0.97 -10.47 0.24
C SER A 119 0.58 -9.14 -0.41
N GLN A 120 1.23 -8.71 -1.50
CA GLN A 120 0.77 -7.54 -2.28
C GLN A 120 -0.27 -7.95 -3.33
N ALA A 121 0.02 -8.99 -4.11
CA ALA A 121 -0.84 -9.48 -5.18
C ALA A 121 -2.21 -9.94 -4.67
N ALA A 122 -2.29 -10.52 -3.48
CA ALA A 122 -3.53 -10.98 -2.86
C ALA A 122 -4.58 -9.86 -2.69
N TRP A 123 -4.16 -8.59 -2.54
CA TRP A 123 -5.08 -7.46 -2.45
C TRP A 123 -5.67 -7.06 -3.80
N LEU A 124 -5.05 -7.43 -4.91
CA LEU A 124 -5.58 -7.18 -6.25
C LEU A 124 -6.67 -8.21 -6.62
N GLY A 125 -6.74 -9.34 -5.91
CA GLY A 125 -7.65 -10.43 -6.24
C GLY A 125 -7.34 -10.97 -7.63
N ASP A 126 -8.38 -11.05 -8.47
CA ASP A 126 -8.26 -11.50 -9.86
C ASP A 126 -7.95 -10.36 -10.85
N LEU A 127 -7.80 -9.12 -10.36
CA LEU A 127 -7.53 -7.95 -11.21
C LEU A 127 -6.06 -7.85 -11.59
N SER A 128 -5.82 -7.48 -12.83
CA SER A 128 -4.51 -7.11 -13.36
C SER A 128 -4.23 -5.62 -13.11
N LEU A 129 -2.99 -5.18 -13.34
CA LEU A 129 -2.66 -3.74 -13.27
C LEU A 129 -3.37 -2.90 -14.36
N ASP A 130 -3.91 -3.51 -15.41
CA ASP A 130 -4.68 -2.82 -16.45
C ASP A 130 -6.10 -2.46 -15.98
N ASP A 131 -6.59 -3.11 -14.92
CA ASP A 131 -7.90 -2.86 -14.33
C ASP A 131 -7.90 -1.66 -13.34
N PHE A 132 -6.76 -0.98 -13.22
CA PHE A 132 -6.56 0.19 -12.36
C PHE A 132 -6.28 1.42 -13.21
N ASP A 133 -7.03 2.51 -12.94
CA ASP A 133 -6.74 3.82 -13.52
C ASP A 133 -5.40 4.37 -13.05
N PHE A 134 -5.01 4.04 -11.81
CA PHE A 134 -3.71 4.42 -11.24
C PHE A 134 -3.13 3.36 -10.32
N VAL A 135 -1.83 3.10 -10.50
CA VAL A 135 -1.01 2.22 -9.66
C VAL A 135 0.19 3.01 -9.18
N GLY A 136 0.17 3.49 -7.94
CA GLY A 136 1.19 4.38 -7.40
C GLY A 136 2.40 3.65 -6.82
N ILE A 137 3.58 4.27 -6.92
CA ILE A 137 4.84 3.78 -6.33
C ILE A 137 5.14 4.54 -5.04
N GLN A 138 5.09 3.86 -3.91
CA GLN A 138 5.23 4.48 -2.59
C GLN A 138 6.55 5.24 -2.42
N GLU A 139 7.64 4.70 -2.94
CA GLU A 139 8.98 5.30 -2.89
C GLU A 139 9.02 6.70 -3.51
N ASN A 140 8.12 6.97 -4.45
CA ASN A 140 8.00 8.23 -5.17
C ASN A 140 6.71 8.98 -4.80
N PHE A 141 6.14 8.74 -3.61
CA PHE A 141 4.80 9.21 -3.20
C PHE A 141 4.52 10.66 -3.61
N ASP A 142 5.37 11.60 -3.22
CA ASP A 142 5.16 13.03 -3.48
C ASP A 142 5.12 13.36 -4.98
N ARG A 143 6.02 12.75 -5.77
CA ARG A 143 6.01 12.89 -7.24
C ARG A 143 4.75 12.27 -7.84
N GLU A 144 4.40 11.08 -7.38
CA GLU A 144 3.27 10.29 -7.85
C GLU A 144 1.91 10.96 -7.56
N LEU A 145 1.81 11.81 -6.54
CA LEU A 145 0.61 12.61 -6.29
C LEU A 145 0.26 13.54 -7.47
N GLY A 146 1.25 14.06 -8.19
CA GLY A 146 1.02 14.85 -9.41
C GLY A 146 0.41 14.01 -10.54
N ARG A 147 0.90 12.78 -10.72
CA ARG A 147 0.33 11.83 -11.68
C ARG A 147 -1.07 11.41 -11.28
N LEU A 148 -1.30 11.11 -10.00
CA LEU A 148 -2.61 10.75 -9.49
C LEU A 148 -3.63 11.87 -9.69
N ALA A 149 -3.27 13.11 -9.36
CA ALA A 149 -4.14 14.28 -9.54
C ALA A 149 -4.55 14.42 -11.02
N THR A 150 -3.61 14.21 -11.94
CA THR A 150 -3.88 14.22 -13.38
C THR A 150 -4.84 13.09 -13.79
N VAL A 151 -4.63 11.86 -13.32
CA VAL A 151 -5.47 10.70 -13.67
C VAL A 151 -6.90 10.81 -13.12
N LEU A 152 -7.05 11.37 -11.92
CA LEU A 152 -8.35 11.50 -11.26
C LEU A 152 -9.05 12.84 -11.55
N ASP A 153 -8.47 13.70 -12.40
CA ASP A 153 -8.95 15.06 -12.67
C ASP A 153 -9.18 15.85 -11.36
N LYS A 154 -8.16 15.85 -10.50
CA LYS A 154 -8.14 16.53 -9.21
C LYS A 154 -7.11 17.65 -9.18
N PRO A 155 -7.29 18.68 -8.34
CA PRO A 155 -6.27 19.69 -8.13
C PRO A 155 -4.99 19.05 -7.58
N ALA A 156 -3.85 19.58 -8.03
CA ALA A 156 -2.55 19.21 -7.49
C ALA A 156 -2.50 19.45 -5.98
N ILE A 157 -1.90 18.53 -5.25
CA ILE A 157 -1.74 18.61 -3.80
C ILE A 157 -0.29 18.29 -3.45
N SER A 158 0.25 19.07 -2.51
CA SER A 158 1.46 18.72 -1.79
C SER A 158 1.04 18.45 -0.35
N VAL A 159 1.42 17.31 0.19
CA VAL A 159 1.25 17.01 1.61
C VAL A 159 2.57 17.25 2.32
N ASP A 160 2.54 18.05 3.39
CA ASP A 160 3.71 18.24 4.23
C ASP A 160 4.10 16.90 4.88
N GLY A 161 5.21 16.34 4.42
CA GLY A 161 5.88 15.20 5.04
C GLY A 161 5.41 13.83 4.55
N GLY A 162 5.98 13.38 3.43
CA GLY A 162 6.04 11.99 2.97
C GLY A 162 6.85 11.05 3.88
N GLU A 163 6.87 11.30 5.20
CA GLU A 163 7.51 10.37 6.13
C GLU A 163 6.60 9.16 6.32
N ASN A 164 7.09 8.02 5.85
CA ASN A 164 6.64 6.69 6.26
C ASN A 164 6.58 6.66 7.81
N ARG A 165 5.41 6.89 8.39
CA ARG A 165 5.18 6.82 9.84
C ARG A 165 5.19 5.38 10.35
N THR A 166 6.20 4.59 9.99
CA THR A 166 6.59 3.48 10.86
C THR A 166 7.37 4.13 11.99
N VAL A 167 6.63 4.58 13.00
CA VAL A 167 7.11 5.41 14.13
C VAL A 167 8.03 4.63 15.08
N ALA A 168 8.32 3.36 14.78
CA ALA A 168 9.19 2.52 15.58
C ALA A 168 10.66 2.99 15.42
N PRO A 169 11.31 3.52 16.46
CA PRO A 169 12.72 3.92 16.38
C PRO A 169 13.63 2.77 15.94
N GLN A 170 13.22 1.53 16.25
CA GLN A 170 13.90 0.30 15.85
C GLN A 170 13.90 0.11 14.32
N TYR A 171 12.86 0.55 13.61
CA TYR A 171 12.82 0.47 12.14
C TYR A 171 13.81 1.45 11.50
N ALA A 172 13.93 2.67 12.05
CA ALA A 172 14.89 3.65 11.56
C ALA A 172 16.34 3.19 11.79
N ALA A 173 16.63 2.64 12.98
CA ALA A 173 17.93 2.05 13.27
C ALA A 173 18.23 0.85 12.36
N PHE A 174 17.28 -0.08 12.22
CA PHE A 174 17.41 -1.23 11.32
C PHE A 174 17.71 -0.79 9.89
N LYS A 175 16.98 0.19 9.36
CA LYS A 175 17.18 0.70 8.00
C LYS A 175 18.59 1.27 7.78
N ARG A 176 19.17 1.95 8.78
CA ARG A 176 20.50 2.54 8.69
C ARG A 176 21.59 1.47 8.63
N ASP A 177 21.41 0.40 9.40
CA ASP A 177 22.43 -0.63 9.62
C ASP A 177 22.17 -1.89 8.77
N LEU A 178 21.16 -1.86 7.89
CA LEU A 178 20.74 -2.97 7.03
C LEU A 178 21.81 -3.32 5.99
N ASP A 179 22.16 -4.60 5.91
CA ASP A 179 22.91 -5.15 4.79
C ASP A 179 22.03 -5.17 3.53
N PRO A 180 22.43 -4.50 2.43
CA PRO A 180 21.71 -4.56 1.16
C PRO A 180 21.47 -5.98 0.64
N ALA A 181 22.36 -6.94 0.95
CA ALA A 181 22.19 -8.33 0.53
C ALA A 181 20.90 -8.96 1.10
N LEU A 182 20.49 -8.56 2.30
CA LEU A 182 19.23 -9.05 2.90
C LEU A 182 18.01 -8.61 2.08
N LEU A 183 18.04 -7.44 1.44
CA LEU A 183 16.94 -7.02 0.57
C LEU A 183 16.83 -7.94 -0.65
N ASP A 184 17.95 -8.34 -1.22
CA ASP A 184 17.98 -9.23 -2.38
C ASP A 184 17.55 -10.65 -2.02
N GLU A 185 17.95 -11.14 -0.84
CA GLU A 185 17.44 -12.41 -0.28
C GLU A 185 15.93 -12.39 -0.11
N ILE A 186 15.38 -11.32 0.48
CA ILE A 186 13.92 -11.17 0.64
C ILE A 186 13.23 -11.09 -0.72
N ARG A 187 13.78 -10.35 -1.70
CA ARG A 187 13.20 -10.29 -3.05
C ARG A 187 13.19 -11.67 -3.72
N ALA A 188 14.27 -12.43 -3.60
CA ALA A 188 14.37 -13.77 -4.16
C ALA A 188 13.33 -14.73 -3.56
N LEU A 189 12.93 -14.52 -2.30
CA LEU A 189 11.85 -15.27 -1.68
C LEU A 189 10.47 -14.88 -2.21
N HIS A 190 10.25 -13.67 -2.75
CA HIS A 190 8.92 -13.15 -3.12
C HIS A 190 8.82 -12.77 -4.62
N PRO A 191 9.05 -13.70 -5.56
CA PRO A 191 9.17 -13.40 -6.98
C PRO A 191 7.90 -12.77 -7.57
N GLU A 192 6.72 -13.28 -7.24
CA GLU A 192 5.45 -12.77 -7.77
C GLU A 192 5.20 -11.30 -7.37
N CYS A 193 5.45 -10.97 -6.10
CA CYS A 193 5.34 -9.59 -5.63
C CYS A 193 6.39 -8.68 -6.32
N CYS A 194 7.58 -9.21 -6.61
CA CYS A 194 8.63 -8.48 -7.33
C CYS A 194 8.25 -8.23 -8.79
N GLU A 195 7.67 -9.21 -9.47
CA GLU A 195 7.19 -9.08 -10.86
C GLU A 195 6.07 -8.04 -10.96
N LEU A 196 5.08 -8.12 -10.07
CA LEU A 196 3.98 -7.15 -9.98
C LEU A 196 4.52 -5.73 -9.76
N TYR A 197 5.42 -5.56 -8.80
CA TYR A 197 6.01 -4.25 -8.50
C TYR A 197 6.88 -3.73 -9.66
N ALA A 198 7.67 -4.60 -10.30
CA ALA A 198 8.50 -4.21 -11.44
C ALA A 198 7.64 -3.74 -12.63
N GLU A 199 6.51 -4.41 -12.89
CA GLU A 199 5.56 -3.97 -13.91
C GLU A 199 4.93 -2.62 -13.57
N ALA A 200 4.44 -2.46 -12.33
CA ALA A 200 3.90 -1.18 -11.87
C ALA A 200 4.92 -0.04 -12.01
N LYS A 201 6.18 -0.29 -11.65
CA LYS A 201 7.26 0.69 -11.76
C LYS A 201 7.54 1.05 -13.22
N ARG A 202 7.60 0.08 -14.14
CA ARG A 202 7.77 0.34 -15.58
C ARG A 202 6.66 1.23 -16.14
N ARG A 203 5.41 0.98 -15.76
CA ARG A 203 4.26 1.81 -16.17
C ARG A 203 4.37 3.24 -15.67
N ALA A 204 4.75 3.42 -14.40
CA ALA A 204 4.98 4.75 -13.82
C ALA A 204 6.13 5.48 -14.52
N ASP A 205 7.28 4.81 -14.71
CA ASP A 205 8.45 5.38 -15.40
C ASP A 205 8.12 5.78 -16.84
N ALA A 206 7.38 4.95 -17.58
CA ALA A 206 6.94 5.25 -18.94
C ALA A 206 6.02 6.48 -19.01
N TRP A 207 5.09 6.62 -18.06
CA TRP A 207 4.22 7.79 -17.97
C TRP A 207 5.02 9.08 -17.75
N TRP A 208 5.98 9.05 -16.83
CA TRP A 208 6.84 10.20 -16.56
C TRP A 208 7.74 10.55 -17.74
N ALA A 209 8.34 9.54 -18.39
CA ALA A 209 9.17 9.76 -19.57
C ALA A 209 8.39 10.40 -20.74
N GLU A 210 7.11 10.08 -20.91
CA GLU A 210 6.23 10.76 -21.87
C GLU A 210 5.97 12.22 -21.46
N ARG A 211 5.66 12.46 -20.19
CA ARG A 211 5.41 13.83 -19.69
C ARG A 211 6.64 14.73 -19.80
N ASP A 212 7.80 14.22 -19.47
CA ASP A 212 9.06 14.96 -19.56
C ASP A 212 9.38 15.29 -21.03
N ARG A 213 9.05 14.39 -21.98
CA ARG A 213 9.17 14.66 -23.42
C ARG A 213 8.22 15.75 -23.90
N ILE A 214 6.95 15.74 -23.47
CA ILE A 214 5.97 16.76 -23.84
C ILE A 214 6.37 18.14 -23.27
N ALA A 215 6.89 18.18 -22.04
CA ALA A 215 7.31 19.44 -21.41
C ALA A 215 8.57 20.06 -22.03
N ALA A 216 9.38 19.25 -22.72
CA ALA A 216 10.61 19.70 -23.40
C ALA A 216 10.39 20.13 -24.86
N ALA A 217 9.18 19.93 -25.41
CA ALA A 217 8.79 20.28 -26.78
C ALA A 217 8.06 21.64 -26.83
#